data_AF-A0A349XMM1-F1
#
_entry.id   AF-A0A349XMM1-F1
#
_cell.length_a   1.000
_cell.length_b   1.000
_cell.length_c   1.000
_cell.angle_alpha   90.00
_cell.angle_beta   90.00
_cell.angle_gamma   90.00
#
_symmetry.space_group_name_H-M   'P 1'
#
loop_
_entity.id
_entity.type
_entity.pdbx_description
1 polymer ?
#
loop_
_entity_poly.entity_id
_entity_poly.type
_entity_poly.pdbx_seq_one_letter_code
_entity_poly.pdbx_strand_id
1 'polypeptide(L)' 'MWKSILPLLLSCALITGCQTKNVSNVCAGWSKLQPTLETAVKITTDDRQFANQVASHNAHGRRQGCWK' A
#
# COMPACT_ATOMS: atom_id res chain seq x y z
N MET A 1 -41.55 -4.13 -32.45
CA MET A 1 -41.28 -5.05 -31.31
C MET A 1 -40.09 -4.56 -30.44
N TRP A 2 -39.93 -3.25 -30.25
CA TRP A 2 -38.78 -2.70 -29.49
C TRP A 2 -39.13 -2.22 -28.07
N LYS A 3 -40.42 -2.25 -27.70
CA LYS A 3 -40.89 -1.75 -26.39
C LYS A 3 -40.51 -2.64 -25.20
N SER A 4 -40.13 -3.90 -25.43
CA SER A 4 -39.79 -4.87 -24.37
C SER A 4 -38.30 -4.97 -24.03
N ILE A 5 -37.41 -4.25 -24.73
CA ILE A 5 -35.96 -4.31 -24.49
C ILE A 5 -35.52 -3.28 -23.43
N LEU A 6 -36.26 -2.18 -23.28
CA LEU A 6 -36.01 -1.14 -22.29
C LEU A 6 -35.90 -1.64 -20.83
N PRO A 7 -36.81 -2.50 -20.32
CA PRO A 7 -36.73 -2.95 -18.92
C PRO A 7 -35.55 -3.89 -18.66
N LEU A 8 -34.98 -4.52 -19.69
CA LEU A 8 -33.82 -5.42 -19.56
C LEU A 8 -32.49 -4.65 -19.45
N LEU A 9 -32.41 -3.46 -20.04
CA LEU A 9 -31.22 -2.60 -19.98
C LEU A 9 -31.14 -1.83 -18.66
N LEU A 10 -32.28 -1.40 -18.12
CA LEU A 10 -32.35 -0.75 -16.81
C LEU A 10 -32.00 -1.69 -15.65
N SER A 11 -32.29 -2.99 -15.77
CA SER A 11 -31.92 -3.97 -14.75
C SER A 11 -30.42 -4.29 -14.75
N CYS A 12 -29.72 -4.25 -15.90
CA CYS A 12 -28.26 -4.40 -15.94
C CYS A 12 -27.50 -3.22 -15.32
N ALA A 13 -28.03 -1.99 -15.41
CA ALA A 13 -27.41 -0.81 -14.79
C ALA A 13 -27.48 -0.83 -13.25
N LEU A 14 -28.45 -1.54 -12.67
CA LEU A 14 -28.59 -1.69 -11.22
C LEU A 14 -27.62 -2.73 -10.62
N ILE A 15 -27.08 -3.64 -11.44
CA ILE A 15 -26.16 -4.70 -10.97
C ILE A 15 -24.70 -4.22 -10.96
N THR A 16 -24.37 -3.15 -11.71
CA THR A 16 -23.09 -2.44 -11.58
C THR A 16 -23.09 -1.50 -10.37
N GLY A 17 -23.63 -1.96 -9.23
CA GLY A 17 -23.51 -1.27 -7.96
C GLY A 17 -22.03 -1.11 -7.61
N CYS A 18 -21.67 0.04 -7.03
CA CYS A 18 -20.32 0.44 -6.62
C CYS A 18 -19.52 -0.75 -6.07
N GLN A 19 -18.69 -1.37 -6.91
CA GLN A 19 -17.58 -2.16 -6.40
C GLN A 19 -16.61 -1.16 -5.79
N THR A 20 -16.67 -1.02 -4.47
CA THR A 20 -15.59 -0.39 -3.72
C THR A 20 -14.34 -1.16 -4.06
N LYS A 21 -13.49 -0.58 -4.93
CA LYS A 21 -12.14 -1.09 -5.11
C LYS A 21 -11.53 -1.11 -3.71
N ASN A 22 -11.30 -2.30 -3.18
CA ASN A 22 -10.58 -2.47 -1.93
C ASN A 22 -9.11 -2.15 -2.27
N VAL A 23 -8.80 -0.86 -2.38
CA VAL A 23 -7.45 -0.40 -2.71
C VAL A 23 -6.63 -0.71 -1.48
N SER A 24 -5.87 -1.80 -1.52
CA SER A 24 -4.99 -2.18 -0.42
C SER A 24 -4.05 -1.00 -0.16
N ASN A 25 -4.13 -0.40 1.01
CA ASN A 25 -3.16 0.62 1.42
C ASN A 25 -1.80 -0.09 1.59
N VAL A 26 -0.88 0.15 0.67
CA VAL A 26 0.47 -0.45 0.66
C VAL A 26 1.30 -0.13 1.90
N CYS A 27 0.89 0.88 2.67
CA CYS A 27 1.54 1.30 3.90
C CYS A 27 0.84 0.78 5.17
N ALA A 28 -0.30 0.10 5.04
CA ALA A 28 -1.04 -0.40 6.19
C ALA A 28 -0.18 -1.39 7.00
N GLY A 29 0.02 -1.10 8.29
CA GLY A 29 0.84 -1.92 9.19
C GLY A 29 2.35 -1.66 9.09
N TRP A 30 2.80 -0.72 8.26
CA TRP A 30 4.21 -0.36 8.15
C TRP A 30 4.53 0.88 8.99
N SER A 31 5.76 0.96 9.47
CA SER A 31 6.28 2.14 10.18
C SER A 31 7.71 2.41 9.74
N LYS A 32 8.09 3.70 9.70
CA LYS A 32 9.46 4.10 9.39
C LYS A 32 10.36 3.67 10.54
N LEU A 33 11.45 2.96 10.24
CA LEU A 33 12.41 2.54 11.25
C LEU A 33 13.30 3.73 11.60
N GLN A 34 13.31 4.13 12.86
CA GLN A 34 14.10 5.26 13.38
C GLN A 34 14.96 4.80 14.56
N PRO A 35 16.03 4.03 14.30
CA PRO A 35 16.94 3.63 15.36
C PRO A 35 17.55 4.86 16.04
N THR A 36 17.79 4.75 17.35
CA THR A 36 18.60 5.72 18.09
C THR A 36 20.00 5.82 17.51
N LEU A 37 20.73 6.91 17.78
CA LEU A 37 22.13 7.04 17.32
C LEU A 37 22.99 5.85 17.75
N GLU A 38 22.88 5.44 19.01
CA GLU A 38 23.60 4.27 19.54
C GLU A 38 23.27 3.00 18.76
N THR A 39 21.98 2.73 18.53
CA THR A 39 21.54 1.58 17.73
C THR A 39 22.05 1.67 16.29
N ALA A 40 21.99 2.85 15.67
CA ALA A 40 22.46 3.05 14.31
C ALA A 40 23.97 2.78 14.17
N VAL A 41 24.78 3.25 15.13
CA VAL A 41 26.22 2.98 15.17
C VAL A 41 26.47 1.48 15.36
N LYS A 42 25.78 0.86 16.32
CA LYS A 42 25.91 -0.57 16.62
C LYS A 42 25.59 -1.43 15.39
N ILE A 43 24.43 -1.25 14.76
CA ILE A 43 24.05 -2.05 13.59
C ILE A 43 24.98 -1.76 12.39
N THR A 44 25.47 -0.54 12.22
CA THR A 44 26.37 -0.23 11.10
C THR A 44 27.75 -0.88 11.27
N THR A 45 28.19 -1.04 12.53
CA THR A 45 29.52 -1.58 12.87
C THR A 45 29.49 -3.11 12.97
N ASP A 46 28.50 -3.64 13.67
CA ASP A 46 28.46 -5.05 14.08
C ASP A 46 27.61 -5.91 13.14
N ASP A 47 26.60 -5.32 12.47
CA ASP A 47 25.66 -6.04 11.61
C ASP A 47 25.25 -5.23 10.37
N ARG A 48 26.23 -5.05 9.47
CA ARG A 48 26.04 -4.29 8.24
C ARG A 48 24.90 -4.83 7.36
N GLN A 49 24.61 -6.12 7.43
CA GLN A 49 23.50 -6.71 6.68
C GLN A 49 22.15 -6.21 7.23
N PHE A 50 21.98 -6.19 8.55
CA PHE A 50 20.79 -5.64 9.16
C PHE A 50 20.67 -4.12 8.93
N ALA A 51 21.77 -3.38 9.02
CA ALA A 51 21.77 -1.95 8.69
C ALA A 51 21.26 -1.67 7.26
N ASN A 52 21.68 -2.49 6.29
CA ASN A 52 21.20 -2.41 4.91
C ASN A 52 19.71 -2.74 4.78
N GLN A 53 19.20 -3.70 5.57
CA GLN A 53 17.76 -4.01 5.59
C GLN A 53 16.94 -2.84 6.13
N VAL A 54 17.39 -2.20 7.21
CA VAL A 54 16.74 -0.99 7.77
C VAL A 54 16.72 0.14 6.73
N ALA A 55 17.84 0.37 6.05
CA ALA A 55 17.93 1.36 4.99
C ALA A 55 17.01 1.03 3.80
N SER A 56 16.99 -0.23 3.36
CA SER A 56 16.15 -0.71 2.25
C SER A 56 14.66 -0.59 2.56
N HIS A 57 14.24 -0.98 3.78
CA HIS A 57 12.89 -0.80 4.28
C HIS A 57 12.47 0.68 4.20
N ASN A 58 13.30 1.57 4.75
CA ASN A 58 13.07 3.01 4.74
C ASN A 58 13.16 3.65 3.34
N ALA A 59 13.88 3.06 2.40
CA ALA A 59 13.87 3.47 1.01
C ALA A 59 12.60 3.00 0.28
N HIS A 60 12.13 1.78 0.58
CA HIS A 60 10.96 1.18 -0.04
C HIS A 60 9.69 1.98 0.25
N GLY A 61 9.32 2.20 1.52
CA GLY A 61 8.09 2.95 1.76
C GLY A 61 8.18 4.44 1.40
N ARG A 62 9.38 5.03 1.20
CA ARG A 62 9.49 6.36 0.57
C ARG A 62 8.99 6.28 -0.87
N ARG A 63 9.42 5.25 -1.62
CA ARG A 63 8.95 5.00 -2.99
C ARG A 63 7.45 4.69 -3.05
N GLN A 64 6.89 4.07 -2.01
CA GLN A 64 5.45 3.80 -1.90
C GLN A 64 4.63 4.98 -1.34
N GLY A 65 5.26 6.10 -0.98
CA GLY A 65 4.58 7.26 -0.40
C GLY A 65 4.13 7.10 1.05
N CYS A 66 4.67 6.11 1.77
CA CYS A 66 4.33 5.83 3.18
C CYS A 66 4.91 6.85 4.16
N TRP A 67 5.99 7.54 3.78
CA TRP A 67 6.59 8.63 4.57
C TRP A 67 7.13 9.73 3.67
N LYS A 68 7.10 10.94 4.21
CA LYS A 68 7.69 12.14 3.62
C LYS A 68 9.16 12.27 4.00
#